data_AF-J2FT54-F1
#
_entry.id   AF-J2FT54-F1
#
_cell.length_a   1.000
_cell.length_b   1.000
_cell.length_c   1.000
_cell.angle_alpha   90.00
_cell.angle_beta   90.00
_cell.angle_gamma   90.00
#
_symmetry.space_group_name_H-M   'P 1'
#
loop_
_entity.id
_entity.type
_entity.pdbx_description
1 polymer ?
#
loop_
_entity_poly.entity_id
_entity_poly.type
_entity_poly.pdbx_seq_one_letter_code
_entity_poly.pdbx_strand_id
1 'polypeptide(L)'
;MVGMEINDLLRFVLITFIISLLVISVALLLQKKRGNLVNGFTLSMISAISVIVSGTNLMIMGYIADEFNLSGDAMSTYMFFIILGLNILNFLLYLKKE
;
A
#
# COMPACT_ATOMS: atom_id res chain seq x y z
N MET A 1 -3.54 4.13 26.28
CA MET A 1 -2.29 4.61 25.66
C MET A 1 -1.68 3.55 24.76
N VAL A 2 -1.53 2.29 25.21
CA VAL A 2 -0.97 1.18 24.41
C VAL A 2 -1.65 0.95 23.05
N GLY A 3 -2.98 0.92 22.96
CA GLY A 3 -3.68 0.72 21.68
C GLY A 3 -3.42 1.82 20.64
N MET A 4 -3.10 3.04 21.08
CA MET A 4 -2.75 4.16 20.20
C MET A 4 -1.35 3.97 19.60
N GLU A 5 -0.39 3.52 20.41
CA GLU A 5 0.99 3.24 19.97
C GLU A 5 1.05 2.10 18.95
N ILE A 6 0.22 1.06 19.12
CA ILE A 6 0.13 -0.05 18.15
C ILE A 6 -0.41 0.47 16.81
N ASN A 7 -1.44 1.32 16.82
CA ASN A 7 -2.00 1.90 15.60
C ASN A 7 -0.97 2.74 14.85
N ASP A 8 -0.10 3.48 15.56
CA ASP A 8 0.97 4.25 14.93
C ASP A 8 2.01 3.34 14.24
N LEU A 9 2.34 2.19 14.84
CA LEU A 9 3.20 1.20 14.20
C LEU A 9 2.55 0.57 12.96
N LEU A 10 1.25 0.27 13.02
CA LEU A 10 0.52 -0.26 11.88
C LEU A 10 0.39 0.80 10.75
N ARG A 11 0.22 2.08 11.10
CA ARG A 11 0.26 3.21 10.14
C ARG A 11 1.63 3.34 9.48
N PHE A 12 2.72 3.15 10.23
CA PHE A 12 4.06 3.15 9.67
C PHE A 12 4.20 2.10 8.55
N VAL A 13 3.65 0.90 8.73
CA VAL A 13 3.63 -0.14 7.69
C VAL A 13 2.81 0.29 6.45
N LEU A 14 1.69 0.99 6.62
CA LEU A 14 0.94 1.52 5.48
C LEU A 14 1.74 2.58 4.71
N ILE A 15 2.41 3.49 5.43
CA ILE A 15 3.25 4.53 4.85
C ILE A 15 4.42 3.94 4.06
N THR A 16 5.08 2.88 4.56
CA THR A 16 6.19 2.23 3.84
C THR A 16 5.71 1.61 2.52
N PHE A 17 4.51 1.02 2.49
CA PHE A 17 3.92 0.55 1.22
C PHE A 17 3.61 1.70 0.27
N ILE A 18 3.02 2.80 0.75
CA ILE A 18 2.73 3.97 -0.10
C ILE A 18 4.02 4.50 -0.73
N ILE A 19 5.08 4.71 0.06
CA ILE A 19 6.38 5.19 -0.44
C ILE A 19 6.95 4.21 -1.46
N SER A 20 6.93 2.91 -1.16
CA SER A 20 7.44 1.88 -2.06
C SER A 20 6.68 1.85 -3.40
N LEU A 21 5.36 1.97 -3.36
CA LEU A 21 4.51 2.02 -4.55
C LEU A 21 4.74 3.29 -5.37
N LEU A 22 4.96 4.44 -4.72
CA LEU A 22 5.35 5.69 -5.39
C LEU A 22 6.71 5.58 -6.07
N VAL A 23 7.70 4.96 -5.42
CA VAL A 23 9.01 4.69 -6.03
C VAL A 23 8.86 3.83 -7.28
N ILE A 24 7.98 2.82 -7.25
CA ILE A 24 7.66 2.00 -8.43
C ILE A 24 6.99 2.85 -9.52
N SER A 25 6.05 3.72 -9.17
CA SER A 25 5.42 4.64 -10.13
C SER A 25 6.46 5.50 -10.85
N VAL A 26 7.37 6.12 -10.09
CA VAL A 26 8.46 6.94 -10.64
C VAL A 26 9.39 6.09 -11.49
N ALA A 27 9.77 4.90 -11.04
CA ALA A 27 10.61 3.98 -11.81
C ALA A 27 9.95 3.56 -13.12
N LEU A 28 8.64 3.32 -13.16
CA LEU A 28 7.88 3.01 -14.37
C LEU A 28 7.84 4.20 -15.34
N LEU A 29 7.68 5.43 -14.83
CA LEU A 29 7.69 6.65 -15.64
C LEU A 29 9.07 6.97 -16.24
N LEU A 30 10.16 6.71 -15.49
CA LEU A 30 11.53 6.99 -15.93
C LEU A 30 12.09 5.92 -16.89
N GLN A 31 11.49 4.73 -16.93
CA GLN A 31 11.90 3.68 -17.85
C GLN A 31 11.59 4.06 -19.30
N LYS A 32 12.63 4.45 -20.06
CA LYS A 32 12.54 4.51 -21.54
C LYS A 32 12.34 3.11 -22.14
N LYS A 33 11.71 3.05 -23.32
CA LYS A 33 11.29 1.85 -24.09
C LYS A 33 12.29 0.67 -24.20
N ARG A 34 13.57 0.83 -23.87
CA ARG A 34 14.61 -0.20 -24.00
C ARG A 34 15.08 -0.83 -22.69
N GLY A 35 14.70 -0.31 -21.52
CA GLY A 35 15.11 -0.85 -20.22
C GLY A 35 13.93 -1.44 -19.45
N ASN A 36 13.97 -2.74 -19.13
CA ASN A 36 13.02 -3.40 -18.23
C ASN A 36 13.54 -3.34 -16.80
N LEU A 37 13.47 -2.17 -16.15
CA LEU A 37 13.81 -2.05 -14.72
C LEU A 37 12.74 -2.72 -13.83
N VAL A 38 11.48 -2.76 -14.29
CA VAL A 38 10.38 -3.40 -13.57
C VAL A 38 9.74 -4.45 -14.47
N ASN A 39 9.67 -5.69 -13.97
CA ASN A 39 9.01 -6.82 -14.62
C ASN A 39 7.54 -6.90 -14.16
N GLY A 40 6.61 -7.20 -15.07
CA GLY A 40 5.19 -7.39 -14.75
C GLY A 40 4.94 -8.44 -13.68
N PHE A 41 5.73 -9.53 -13.64
CA PHE A 41 5.63 -10.53 -12.57
C PHE A 41 5.94 -9.91 -11.19
N THR A 42 7.07 -9.20 -11.08
CA THR A 42 7.47 -8.53 -9.83
C THR A 42 6.45 -7.46 -9.41
N LEU A 43 5.93 -6.69 -10.37
CA LEU A 43 4.88 -5.71 -10.11
C LEU A 43 3.63 -6.39 -9.53
N SER A 44 3.15 -7.45 -10.17
CA SER A 44 1.96 -8.18 -9.71
C SER A 44 2.12 -8.76 -8.31
N MET A 45 3.30 -9.29 -7.98
CA MET A 45 3.58 -9.89 -6.69
C MET A 45 3.66 -8.83 -5.58
N ILE A 46 4.34 -7.72 -5.83
CA ILE A 46 4.38 -6.58 -4.90
C ILE A 46 2.97 -6.01 -4.68
N SER A 47 2.19 -5.90 -5.75
CA SER A 47 0.80 -5.46 -5.65
C SER A 47 -0.04 -6.38 -4.76
N ALA A 48 0.00 -7.68 -5.00
CA ALA A 48 -0.73 -8.66 -4.19
C ALA A 48 -0.32 -8.60 -2.71
N ILE A 49 0.98 -8.59 -2.42
CA ILE A 49 1.49 -8.51 -1.04
C ILE A 49 1.05 -7.21 -0.38
N SER A 50 1.19 -6.07 -1.07
CA SER A 50 0.81 -4.77 -0.49
C SER A 50 -0.67 -4.71 -0.13
N VAL A 51 -1.56 -5.25 -0.97
CA VAL A 51 -3.00 -5.28 -0.71
C VAL A 51 -3.36 -6.23 0.42
N ILE A 52 -2.80 -7.44 0.43
CA ILE A 52 -3.07 -8.44 1.48
C ILE A 52 -2.60 -7.92 2.84
N VAL A 53 -1.37 -7.40 2.92
CA VAL A 53 -0.80 -6.92 4.20
C VAL A 53 -1.52 -5.67 4.68
N SER A 54 -1.81 -4.70 3.80
CA SER A 54 -2.54 -3.48 4.20
C SER A 54 -3.98 -3.77 4.62
N GLY A 55 -4.67 -4.69 3.93
CA GLY A 55 -6.00 -5.14 4.33
C GLY A 55 -6.00 -5.86 5.68
N THR A 56 -5.01 -6.73 5.91
CA THR A 56 -4.83 -7.41 7.21
C THR A 56 -4.56 -6.39 8.33
N ASN A 57 -3.72 -5.38 8.08
CA ASN A 57 -3.48 -4.29 9.04
C ASN A 57 -4.78 -3.56 9.40
N LEU A 58 -5.64 -3.28 8.42
CA LEU A 58 -6.91 -2.60 8.66
C LEU A 58 -7.86 -3.46 9.51
N MET A 59 -7.89 -4.79 9.29
CA MET A 59 -8.65 -5.71 10.15
C MET A 59 -8.12 -5.70 11.59
N ILE A 60 -6.79 -5.74 11.77
CA ILE A 60 -6.17 -5.68 13.10
C ILE A 60 -6.53 -4.38 13.83
N MET A 61 -6.46 -3.24 13.13
CA MET A 61 -6.88 -1.95 13.71
C MET A 61 -8.36 -1.96 14.12
N GLY A 62 -9.23 -2.63 13.36
CA GLY A 62 -10.63 -2.84 13.73
C GLY A 62 -10.78 -3.62 15.03
N TYR A 63 -10.09 -4.76 15.16
CA TYR A 63 -10.09 -5.54 16.40
C TYR A 63 -9.56 -4.75 17.60
N ILE A 64 -8.52 -3.93 17.40
CA ILE A 64 -8.00 -3.04 18.45
C ILE A 64 -9.06 -2.00 18.83
N ALA A 65 -9.76 -1.41 17.85
CA ALA A 65 -10.81 -0.44 18.12
C ALA A 65 -11.94 -1.04 18.96
N ASP A 66 -12.38 -2.26 18.62
CA ASP A 66 -13.40 -2.99 19.35
C ASP A 66 -12.96 -3.31 20.80
N GLU A 67 -11.75 -3.82 20.99
CA GLU A 67 -11.21 -4.18 22.31
C GLU A 67 -11.12 -2.97 23.25
N PHE A 68 -10.71 -1.82 22.73
CA PHE A 68 -10.55 -0.60 23.53
C PHE A 68 -11.79 0.31 23.54
N ASN A 69 -12.93 -0.12 22.95
CA ASN A 69 -14.12 0.71 22.73
C ASN A 69 -13.79 2.07 22.09
N LEU A 70 -12.83 2.08 21.16
CA LEU A 70 -12.47 3.26 20.37
C LEU A 70 -13.30 3.30 19.10
N SER A 71 -13.46 4.49 18.53
CA SER A 71 -13.90 4.61 17.14
C SER A 71 -12.82 4.08 16.20
N GLY A 72 -13.22 3.58 15.02
CA GLY A 72 -12.27 3.15 13.99
C GLY A 72 -11.32 4.26 13.51
N ASP A 73 -10.26 3.85 12.81
CA ASP A 73 -9.22 4.75 12.28
C ASP A 73 -9.46 5.13 10.80
N ALA A 74 -10.10 6.27 10.59
CA ALA A 74 -10.39 6.79 9.26
C ALA A 74 -9.11 7.07 8.44
N MET A 75 -8.03 7.52 9.09
CA MET A 75 -6.79 7.85 8.39
C MET A 75 -6.17 6.61 7.75
N SER A 76 -6.08 5.52 8.50
CA SER A 76 -5.56 4.24 7.99
C SER A 76 -6.45 3.64 6.90
N THR A 77 -7.77 3.85 7.01
CA THR A 77 -8.72 3.47 5.96
C THR A 77 -8.42 4.24 4.65
N TYR A 78 -8.18 5.54 4.71
CA TYR A 78 -7.78 6.32 3.52
C TYR A 78 -6.42 5.87 2.96
N MET A 79 -5.45 5.56 3.81
CA MET A 79 -4.15 5.02 3.37
C MET A 79 -4.31 3.70 2.60
N PHE A 80 -5.20 2.80 3.04
CA PHE A 80 -5.50 1.57 2.32
C PHE A 80 -6.07 1.84 0.92
N PHE A 81 -7.01 2.79 0.78
CA PHE A 81 -7.53 3.18 -0.53
C PHE A 81 -6.47 3.84 -1.42
N ILE A 82 -5.53 4.61 -0.84
CA ILE A 82 -4.38 5.14 -1.58
C ILE A 82 -3.51 4.00 -2.11
N ILE A 83 -3.24 2.97 -1.30
CA ILE A 83 -2.50 1.77 -1.73
C ILE A 83 -3.21 1.06 -2.89
N LEU A 84 -4.53 0.89 -2.83
CA LEU A 84 -5.31 0.33 -3.94
C LEU A 84 -5.20 1.19 -5.20
N GLY A 85 -5.36 2.51 -5.07
CA GLY A 85 -5.23 3.45 -6.18
C GLY A 85 -3.85 3.44 -6.83
N LEU A 86 -2.79 3.41 -6.02
CA LEU A 86 -1.41 3.32 -6.52
C LEU A 86 -1.12 2.00 -7.23
N ASN A 87 -1.68 0.89 -6.75
CA ASN A 87 -1.55 -0.40 -7.42
C ASN A 87 -2.20 -0.38 -8.81
N ILE A 88 -3.42 0.16 -8.92
CA ILE A 88 -4.12 0.34 -10.19
C ILE A 88 -3.29 1.24 -11.12
N LEU A 89 -2.81 2.37 -10.61
CA LEU A 89 -1.99 3.31 -11.36
C LEU A 89 -0.70 2.65 -11.86
N ASN A 90 0.01 1.88 -11.04
CA ASN A 90 1.22 1.17 -11.44
C ASN A 90 0.95 0.15 -12.54
N PHE A 91 -0.15 -0.59 -12.46
CA PHE A 91 -0.58 -1.49 -13.53
C PHE A 91 -0.88 -0.75 -14.84
N LEU A 92 -1.61 0.37 -14.77
CA LEU A 92 -1.91 1.20 -15.96
C LEU A 92 -0.64 1.77 -16.59
N LEU A 93 0.32 2.22 -15.78
CA LEU A 93 1.62 2.71 -16.26
C LEU A 93 2.43 1.60 -16.94
N TYR A 94 2.41 0.40 -16.37
CA TYR A 94 3.08 -0.77 -16.96
C TYR A 94 2.46 -1.15 -18.31
N LEU A 95 1.13 -1.25 -18.39
CA LEU A 95 0.41 -1.60 -19.63
C LEU A 95 0.57 -0.55 -20.73
N LYS A 96 0.70 0.74 -20.40
CA LYS A 96 0.94 1.79 -21.40
C LYS A 96 2.36 1.72 -22.01
N LYS A 97 3.30 1.08 -21.32
CA LYS A 97 4.70 0.98 -21.74
C LYS A 97 4.95 -0.18 -22.72
N GLU A 98 4.28 -1.31 -22.50
CA GLU A 98 4.24 -2.44 -23.47
C GLU A 98 3.54 -2.03 -24.77
#